data_AF-A0A7W7WMA1-F1
#
_entry.id   AF-A0A7W7WMA1-F1
#
_cell.length_a   1.000
_cell.length_b   1.000
_cell.length_c   1.000
_cell.angle_alpha   90.00
_cell.angle_beta   90.00
_cell.angle_gamma   90.00
#
_symmetry.space_group_name_H-M   'P 1'
#
loop_
_entity.id
_entity.type
_entity.pdbx_description
1 polymer ?
#
loop_
_entity_poly.entity_id
_entity_poly.type
_entity_poly.pdbx_seq_one_letter_code
_entity_poly.pdbx_strand_id
1 'polypeptide(L)'
;MLFPPLGQALGGGGDSSGTARRRGIGSNDYFDRYVAFGVPDDDLSETAFTRGLDQLADGPPGPEVAELLLRLENDTQRIGRRIRQRLDAGTPVPSTALLLELADRYGSLTAQAEGFLRADMSARFLAQDLFRNLPADARADVLHRMAATPQGTMLASRVLYDTTEPSSTAPAFAQEGDTWVQEARTSLVARLREHLTTPGPRPTDQLTDSDVDLIWNWRHIDHATARAWIRQRLDDGTWQLLPLLTKIVRPPRTPWGAVDADTLANLDALIDRAEVYTVLDQTQTTPDPDQARLLEGLRHARDRGRTETIQQPTSGPAEMTNDQDT
;
A
#
# COMPACT_ATOMS: atom_id res chain seq x y z
N MET A 1 -16.95 35.25 17.91
CA MET A 1 -17.85 34.49 17.03
C MET A 1 -19.24 35.12 17.12
N LEU A 2 -19.79 35.57 16.00
CA LEU A 2 -21.10 36.23 15.93
C LEU A 2 -22.17 35.18 15.63
N PHE A 3 -23.23 35.14 16.45
CA PHE A 3 -24.46 34.33 16.37
C PHE A 3 -24.43 32.87 16.89
N PRO A 4 -24.36 32.66 18.22
CA PRO A 4 -24.55 31.35 18.86
C PRO A 4 -25.91 30.64 18.66
N PRO A 5 -27.08 31.30 18.54
CA PRO A 5 -28.36 30.59 18.59
C PRO A 5 -28.74 29.89 17.27
N LEU A 6 -28.00 30.10 16.17
CA LEU A 6 -28.22 29.36 14.92
C LEU A 6 -27.58 27.95 14.94
N GLY A 7 -26.57 27.72 15.78
CA GLY A 7 -25.88 26.43 15.87
C GLY A 7 -26.71 25.30 16.48
N GLN A 8 -27.67 25.64 17.35
CA GLN A 8 -28.60 24.65 17.93
C GLN A 8 -29.76 24.29 16.99
N ALA A 9 -30.20 25.20 16.13
CA ALA A 9 -31.26 24.92 15.15
C ALA A 9 -30.76 24.06 13.97
N LEU A 10 -29.45 24.04 13.71
CA LEU A 10 -28.80 23.27 12.63
C LEU A 10 -28.19 21.93 13.09
N GLY A 11 -28.54 21.45 14.29
CA GLY A 11 -28.11 20.12 14.73
C GLY A 11 -26.64 20.04 15.15
N GLY A 12 -26.16 21.07 15.86
CA GLY A 12 -24.87 21.03 16.56
C GLY A 12 -24.92 20.05 17.74
N GLY A 13 -24.77 18.76 17.46
CA GLY A 13 -24.63 17.71 18.47
C GLY A 13 -25.57 16.54 18.24
N GLY A 14 -25.15 15.57 17.42
CA GLY A 14 -25.83 14.28 17.30
C GLY A 14 -25.83 13.73 15.88
N ASP A 15 -24.98 12.74 15.65
CA ASP A 15 -25.00 11.78 14.54
C ASP A 15 -24.69 12.32 13.13
N SER A 16 -23.39 12.47 12.83
CA SER A 16 -22.87 12.66 11.46
C SER A 16 -23.24 11.52 10.50
N SER A 17 -23.65 10.36 11.03
CA SER A 17 -24.14 9.21 10.26
C SER A 17 -25.56 9.44 9.69
N GLY A 18 -26.39 10.26 10.36
CA GLY A 18 -27.78 10.52 9.97
C GLY A 18 -27.92 11.55 8.84
N THR A 19 -27.05 12.55 8.81
CA THR A 19 -26.98 13.57 7.75
C THR A 19 -26.32 13.04 6.48
N ALA A 20 -25.33 12.15 6.60
CA ALA A 20 -24.71 11.48 5.44
C ALA A 20 -25.70 10.54 4.69
N ARG A 21 -26.68 9.97 5.39
CA ARG A 21 -27.73 9.10 4.80
C ARG A 21 -28.83 9.87 4.04
N ARG A 22 -28.96 11.18 4.25
CA ARG A 22 -29.92 12.01 3.51
C ARG A 22 -29.25 12.57 2.26
N ARG A 23 -29.50 11.96 1.10
CA ARG A 23 -29.20 12.54 -0.23
C ARG A 23 -30.04 13.81 -0.45
N GLY A 24 -29.70 14.90 0.23
CA GLY A 24 -30.38 16.19 0.16
C GLY A 24 -29.42 17.36 0.34
N ILE A 25 -29.97 18.58 0.38
CA ILE A 25 -29.30 19.91 0.38
C ILE A 25 -28.28 20.12 1.53
N GLY A 26 -28.08 19.12 2.40
CA GLY A 26 -27.18 19.17 3.56
C GLY A 26 -26.00 18.18 3.53
N SER A 27 -25.77 17.40 2.47
CA SER A 27 -24.59 16.53 2.40
C SER A 27 -23.33 17.34 2.07
N ASN A 28 -22.15 16.91 2.55
CA ASN A 28 -20.88 17.55 2.15
C ASN A 28 -20.70 17.55 0.63
N ASP A 29 -21.17 16.50 -0.04
CA ASP A 29 -21.17 16.36 -1.50
C ASP A 29 -22.07 17.40 -2.20
N TYR A 30 -23.12 17.88 -1.53
CA TYR A 30 -23.98 18.96 -2.03
C TYR A 30 -23.28 20.32 -1.93
N PHE A 31 -22.52 20.59 -0.87
CA PHE A 31 -21.79 21.85 -0.72
C PHE A 31 -20.56 21.93 -1.63
N ASP A 32 -19.82 20.83 -1.82
CA ASP A 32 -18.73 20.78 -2.79
C ASP A 32 -19.19 21.12 -4.22
N ARG A 33 -20.43 20.74 -4.57
CA ARG A 33 -21.07 21.03 -5.87
C ARG A 33 -21.42 22.50 -6.12
N TYR A 34 -21.60 23.30 -5.07
CA TYR A 34 -22.07 24.70 -5.20
C TYR A 34 -20.99 25.73 -4.86
N VAL A 35 -19.92 25.35 -4.15
CA VAL A 35 -18.81 26.24 -3.82
C VAL A 35 -17.65 26.12 -4.81
N ALA A 36 -17.58 25.02 -5.59
CA ALA A 36 -16.80 24.95 -6.81
C ALA A 36 -17.54 25.66 -7.96
N PHE A 37 -16.87 26.59 -8.64
CA PHE A 37 -17.42 27.33 -9.77
C PHE A 37 -17.86 26.37 -10.90
N GLY A 38 -19.18 26.25 -11.10
CA GLY A 38 -19.81 25.50 -12.18
C GLY A 38 -20.07 24.03 -11.85
N VAL A 39 -21.25 23.51 -12.24
CA VAL A 39 -21.43 22.06 -12.37
C VAL A 39 -20.44 21.63 -13.45
N PRO A 40 -19.41 20.81 -13.15
CA PRO A 40 -18.58 20.29 -14.21
C PRO A 40 -19.53 19.50 -15.14
N ASP A 41 -19.49 19.77 -16.46
CA ASP A 41 -20.20 18.96 -17.48
C ASP A 41 -19.80 17.46 -17.43
N ASP A 42 -18.83 17.14 -16.58
CA ASP A 42 -18.16 15.88 -16.33
C ASP A 42 -18.73 15.04 -15.16
N ASP A 43 -19.93 15.32 -14.65
CA ASP A 43 -20.50 14.50 -13.56
C ASP A 43 -21.22 13.24 -14.08
N LEU A 44 -20.74 12.06 -13.69
CA LEU A 44 -21.41 10.79 -13.96
C LEU A 44 -22.74 10.72 -13.20
N SER A 45 -23.86 10.82 -13.91
CA SER A 45 -25.21 10.78 -13.30
C SER A 45 -25.43 9.52 -12.42
N GLU A 46 -26.30 9.61 -11.40
CA GLU A 46 -26.59 8.44 -10.54
C GLU A 46 -27.20 7.27 -11.31
N THR A 47 -28.02 7.55 -12.32
CA THR A 47 -28.58 6.54 -13.21
C THR A 47 -27.47 5.84 -14.02
N ALA A 48 -26.54 6.59 -14.60
CA ALA A 48 -25.44 6.02 -15.37
C ALA A 48 -24.47 5.24 -14.47
N PHE A 49 -24.15 5.75 -13.27
CA PHE A 49 -23.36 5.04 -12.27
C PHE A 49 -24.00 3.72 -11.86
N THR A 50 -25.31 3.71 -11.61
CA THR A 50 -26.05 2.48 -11.28
C THR A 50 -25.98 1.47 -12.42
N ARG A 51 -26.32 1.89 -13.64
CA ARG A 51 -26.26 1.02 -14.82
C ARG A 51 -24.86 0.51 -15.11
N GLY A 52 -23.84 1.32 -14.88
CA GLY A 52 -22.44 0.91 -15.03
C GLY A 52 -22.07 -0.21 -14.06
N LEU A 53 -22.52 -0.13 -12.81
CA LEU A 53 -22.34 -1.22 -11.84
C LEU A 53 -23.15 -2.48 -12.22
N ASP A 54 -24.38 -2.32 -12.70
CA ASP A 54 -25.20 -3.45 -13.14
C ASP A 54 -24.57 -4.15 -14.36
N GLN A 55 -24.14 -3.40 -15.37
CA GLN A 55 -23.43 -3.91 -16.55
C GLN A 55 -22.12 -4.64 -16.17
N LEU A 56 -21.40 -4.10 -15.18
CA LEU A 56 -20.19 -4.73 -14.67
C LEU A 56 -20.47 -6.07 -13.95
N ALA A 57 -21.63 -6.21 -13.32
CA ALA A 57 -22.06 -7.46 -12.71
C ALA A 57 -22.47 -8.52 -13.74
N ASP A 58 -23.18 -8.10 -14.79
CA ASP A 58 -23.79 -9.00 -15.77
C ASP A 58 -22.81 -9.44 -16.88
N GLY A 59 -21.71 -8.72 -17.09
CA GLY A 59 -20.61 -9.09 -17.99
C GLY A 59 -20.61 -8.50 -19.41
N PRO A 60 -21.71 -8.08 -20.07
CA PRO A 60 -21.61 -7.45 -21.38
C PRO A 60 -21.17 -5.98 -21.24
N PRO A 61 -20.11 -5.54 -21.93
CA PRO A 61 -19.64 -4.17 -21.88
C PRO A 61 -20.67 -3.23 -22.55
N GLY A 62 -21.21 -2.30 -21.76
CA GLY A 62 -22.04 -1.20 -22.23
C GLY A 62 -21.37 0.16 -22.08
N PRO A 63 -21.99 1.23 -22.62
CA PRO A 63 -21.41 2.58 -22.55
C PRO A 63 -21.34 3.11 -21.11
N GLU A 64 -22.27 2.72 -20.23
CA GLU A 64 -22.27 3.16 -18.84
C GLU A 64 -21.14 2.54 -18.01
N VAL A 65 -20.80 1.26 -18.22
CA VAL A 65 -19.62 0.67 -17.55
C VAL A 65 -18.31 1.24 -18.11
N ALA A 66 -18.24 1.50 -19.42
CA ALA A 66 -17.06 2.15 -20.01
C ALA A 66 -16.81 3.54 -19.41
N GLU A 67 -17.87 4.34 -19.28
CA GLU A 67 -17.78 5.66 -18.63
C GLU A 67 -17.44 5.53 -17.14
N LEU A 68 -18.05 4.59 -16.40
CA LEU A 68 -17.72 4.34 -15.00
C LEU A 68 -16.22 4.03 -14.82
N LEU A 69 -15.66 3.17 -15.66
CA LEU A 69 -14.26 2.76 -15.58
C LEU A 69 -13.31 3.89 -16.01
N LEU A 70 -13.69 4.68 -17.01
CA LEU A 70 -12.95 5.90 -17.38
C LEU A 70 -12.91 6.90 -16.21
N ARG A 71 -14.03 7.07 -15.51
CA ARG A 71 -14.10 7.94 -14.33
C ARG A 71 -13.35 7.35 -13.14
N LEU A 72 -13.31 6.03 -12.98
CA LEU A 72 -12.50 5.40 -11.95
C LEU A 72 -11.01 5.68 -12.15
N GLU A 73 -10.56 5.80 -13.40
CA GLU A 73 -9.17 6.13 -13.76
C GLU A 73 -8.84 7.61 -13.55
N ASN A 74 -9.74 8.50 -13.99
CA ASN A 74 -9.49 9.95 -14.03
C ASN A 74 -10.01 10.71 -12.79
N ASP A 75 -10.91 10.10 -12.01
CA ASP A 75 -11.60 10.68 -10.85
C ASP A 75 -11.78 9.61 -9.74
N THR A 76 -10.69 8.88 -9.46
CA THR A 76 -10.65 7.69 -8.58
C THR A 76 -11.23 7.97 -7.20
N GLN A 77 -10.90 9.11 -6.59
CA GLN A 77 -11.35 9.51 -5.26
C GLN A 77 -12.87 9.61 -5.21
N ARG A 78 -13.47 10.29 -6.18
CA ARG A 78 -14.90 10.55 -6.21
C ARG A 78 -15.70 9.29 -6.52
N ILE A 79 -15.28 8.51 -7.52
CA ILE A 79 -15.92 7.23 -7.85
C ILE A 79 -15.78 6.26 -6.67
N GLY A 80 -14.59 6.17 -6.07
CA GLY A 80 -14.35 5.36 -4.88
C GLY A 80 -15.24 5.75 -3.70
N ARG A 81 -15.43 7.05 -3.43
CA ARG A 81 -16.35 7.55 -2.39
C ARG A 81 -17.78 7.12 -2.65
N ARG A 82 -18.27 7.21 -3.89
CA ARG A 82 -19.63 6.78 -4.26
C ARG A 82 -19.83 5.27 -4.09
N ILE A 83 -18.84 4.46 -4.46
CA ILE A 83 -18.87 3.01 -4.24
C ILE A 83 -18.90 2.72 -2.74
N ARG A 84 -18.03 3.34 -1.94
CA ARG A 84 -18.02 3.18 -0.48
C ARG A 84 -19.37 3.54 0.16
N GLN A 85 -19.98 4.65 -0.25
CA GLN A 85 -21.31 5.03 0.22
C GLN A 85 -22.38 3.95 -0.05
N ARG A 86 -22.28 3.21 -1.16
CA ARG A 86 -23.17 2.07 -1.42
C ARG A 86 -22.89 0.89 -0.50
N LEU A 87 -21.61 0.55 -0.29
CA LEU A 87 -21.19 -0.49 0.64
C LEU A 87 -21.67 -0.18 2.07
N ASP A 88 -21.47 1.05 2.55
CA ASP A 88 -21.89 1.50 3.88
C ASP A 88 -23.42 1.50 4.05
N ALA A 89 -24.16 1.68 2.96
CA ALA A 89 -25.62 1.59 2.92
C ALA A 89 -26.13 0.15 2.76
N GLY A 90 -25.25 -0.85 2.68
CA GLY A 90 -25.62 -2.25 2.42
C GLY A 90 -26.21 -2.48 1.03
N THR A 91 -25.99 -1.56 0.10
CA THR A 91 -26.42 -1.72 -1.30
C THR A 91 -25.47 -2.67 -2.01
N PRO A 92 -25.95 -3.71 -2.72
CA PRO A 92 -25.09 -4.62 -3.46
C PRO A 92 -24.20 -3.89 -4.47
N VAL A 93 -22.94 -4.32 -4.54
CA VAL A 93 -21.92 -3.81 -5.46
C VAL A 93 -21.16 -5.03 -6.03
N PRO A 94 -20.85 -5.07 -7.35
CA PRO A 94 -20.11 -6.17 -7.96
C PRO A 94 -18.62 -6.16 -7.54
N SER A 95 -18.36 -6.53 -6.29
CA SER A 95 -17.05 -6.34 -5.65
C SER A 95 -15.93 -7.09 -6.36
N THR A 96 -16.17 -8.32 -6.79
CA THR A 96 -15.21 -9.10 -7.58
C THR A 96 -14.84 -8.39 -8.88
N ALA A 97 -15.84 -7.97 -9.68
CA ALA A 97 -15.57 -7.35 -10.96
C ALA A 97 -14.85 -6.00 -10.80
N LEU A 98 -15.27 -5.17 -9.83
CA LEU A 98 -14.59 -3.91 -9.53
C LEU A 98 -13.14 -4.11 -9.09
N LEU A 99 -12.85 -5.12 -8.26
CA LEU A 99 -11.48 -5.42 -7.84
C LEU A 99 -10.58 -5.78 -9.02
N LEU A 100 -11.11 -6.56 -9.97
CA LEU A 100 -10.37 -6.95 -11.17
C LEU A 100 -10.12 -5.77 -12.11
N GLU A 101 -11.14 -4.95 -12.37
CA GLU A 101 -10.99 -3.76 -13.21
C GLU A 101 -10.05 -2.72 -12.57
N LEU A 102 -10.10 -2.59 -11.24
CA LEU A 102 -9.21 -1.70 -10.49
C LEU A 102 -7.76 -2.21 -10.51
N ALA A 103 -7.55 -3.52 -10.39
CA ALA A 103 -6.21 -4.12 -10.48
C ALA A 103 -5.60 -3.94 -11.87
N ASP A 104 -6.39 -4.12 -12.93
CA ASP A 104 -5.94 -3.93 -14.32
C ASP A 104 -5.52 -2.48 -14.60
N ARG A 105 -6.24 -1.50 -14.03
CA ARG A 105 -5.99 -0.06 -14.23
C ARG A 105 -5.11 0.58 -13.18
N TYR A 106 -4.65 -0.16 -12.17
CA TYR A 106 -3.94 0.43 -11.02
C TYR A 106 -2.70 1.26 -11.42
N GLY A 107 -2.00 0.84 -12.47
CA GLY A 107 -0.84 1.56 -13.02
C GLY A 107 -1.17 2.79 -13.87
N SER A 108 -2.42 2.93 -14.31
CA SER A 108 -2.88 3.95 -15.25
C SER A 108 -3.72 5.04 -14.59
N LEU A 109 -3.93 4.98 -13.27
CA LEU A 109 -4.73 5.99 -12.55
C LEU A 109 -4.10 7.38 -12.72
N THR A 110 -4.87 8.31 -13.28
CA THR A 110 -4.40 9.67 -13.60
C THR A 110 -5.02 10.75 -12.71
N ALA A 111 -5.98 10.37 -11.85
CA ALA A 111 -6.69 11.31 -11.00
C ALA A 111 -5.72 12.19 -10.18
N GLN A 112 -5.97 13.50 -10.22
CA GLN A 112 -5.17 14.46 -9.46
C GLN A 112 -5.31 14.20 -7.96
N ALA A 113 -4.29 14.56 -7.19
CA ALA A 113 -4.36 14.42 -5.74
C ALA A 113 -5.42 15.37 -5.17
N GLU A 114 -6.35 14.83 -4.37
CA GLU A 114 -7.30 15.62 -3.61
C GLU A 114 -6.74 15.77 -2.18
N GLY A 115 -6.17 16.94 -1.89
CA GLY A 115 -5.45 17.18 -0.63
C GLY A 115 -4.24 16.25 -0.49
N PHE A 116 -4.23 15.40 0.54
CA PHE A 116 -3.17 14.42 0.79
C PHE A 116 -3.44 13.05 0.15
N LEU A 117 -4.62 12.84 -0.44
CA LEU A 117 -5.02 11.55 -1.02
C LEU A 117 -4.72 11.50 -2.52
N ARG A 118 -3.71 10.70 -2.86
CA ARG A 118 -3.38 10.34 -4.24
C ARG A 118 -4.31 9.25 -4.77
N ALA A 119 -4.40 9.12 -6.09
CA ALA A 119 -5.24 8.13 -6.76
C ALA A 119 -4.90 6.69 -6.34
N ASP A 120 -3.61 6.37 -6.24
CA ASP A 120 -3.11 5.05 -5.81
C ASP A 120 -3.53 4.70 -4.38
N MET A 121 -3.44 5.66 -3.45
CA MET A 121 -3.90 5.48 -2.07
C MET A 121 -5.42 5.29 -2.00
N SER A 122 -6.17 6.03 -2.82
CA SER A 122 -7.63 5.94 -2.85
C SER A 122 -8.11 4.61 -3.42
N ALA A 123 -7.44 4.12 -4.48
CA ALA A 123 -7.64 2.80 -5.04
C ALA A 123 -7.35 1.69 -4.02
N ARG A 124 -6.27 1.81 -3.23
CA ARG A 124 -5.95 0.84 -2.16
C ARG A 124 -7.06 0.75 -1.12
N PHE A 125 -7.55 1.89 -0.63
CA PHE A 125 -8.64 1.87 0.35
C PHE A 125 -9.93 1.30 -0.24
N LEU A 126 -10.27 1.66 -1.48
CA LEU A 126 -11.42 1.07 -2.16
C LEU A 126 -11.27 -0.44 -2.33
N ALA A 127 -10.09 -0.93 -2.73
CA ALA A 127 -9.82 -2.35 -2.89
C ALA A 127 -10.00 -3.12 -1.57
N GLN A 128 -9.51 -2.58 -0.45
CA GLN A 128 -9.72 -3.18 0.86
C GLN A 128 -11.22 -3.27 1.22
N ASP A 129 -11.98 -2.21 0.98
CA ASP A 129 -13.42 -2.19 1.28
C ASP A 129 -14.19 -3.20 0.43
N LEU A 130 -13.88 -3.28 -0.87
CA LEU A 130 -14.47 -4.27 -1.77
C LEU A 130 -14.08 -5.70 -1.36
N PHE A 131 -12.81 -5.91 -0.99
CA PHE A 131 -12.31 -7.22 -0.61
C PHE A 131 -12.97 -7.77 0.67
N ARG A 132 -13.22 -6.91 1.67
CA ARG A 132 -13.94 -7.29 2.90
C ARG A 132 -15.37 -7.76 2.63
N ASN A 133 -15.99 -7.29 1.55
CA ASN A 133 -17.34 -7.67 1.14
C ASN A 133 -17.38 -8.95 0.29
N LEU A 134 -16.23 -9.56 -0.01
CA LEU A 134 -16.20 -10.83 -0.74
C LEU A 134 -16.60 -12.02 0.13
N PRO A 135 -17.31 -13.01 -0.45
CA PRO A 135 -17.43 -14.35 0.11
C PRO A 135 -16.04 -14.93 0.44
N ALA A 136 -15.92 -15.63 1.58
CA ALA A 136 -14.64 -16.11 2.06
C ALA A 136 -13.96 -17.10 1.10
N ASP A 137 -14.76 -17.93 0.42
CA ASP A 137 -14.34 -18.90 -0.59
C ASP A 137 -13.86 -18.25 -1.90
N ALA A 138 -14.22 -16.99 -2.18
CA ALA A 138 -13.79 -16.27 -3.36
C ALA A 138 -12.45 -15.50 -3.18
N ARG A 139 -12.00 -15.28 -1.94
CA ARG A 139 -10.90 -14.34 -1.62
C ARG A 139 -9.58 -14.71 -2.28
N ALA A 140 -9.17 -15.98 -2.17
CA ALA A 140 -7.90 -16.43 -2.72
C ALA A 140 -7.88 -16.36 -4.26
N ASP A 141 -8.97 -16.79 -4.92
CA ASP A 141 -9.13 -16.71 -6.38
C ASP A 141 -9.09 -15.27 -6.88
N VAL A 142 -9.80 -14.35 -6.20
CA VAL A 142 -9.81 -12.94 -6.61
C VAL A 142 -8.42 -12.31 -6.51
N LEU A 143 -7.68 -12.56 -5.42
CA LEU A 143 -6.30 -12.06 -5.30
C LEU A 143 -5.39 -12.65 -6.38
N HIS A 144 -5.52 -13.94 -6.70
CA HIS A 144 -4.77 -14.57 -7.80
C HIS A 144 -5.05 -13.87 -9.13
N ARG A 145 -6.33 -13.61 -9.43
CA ARG A 145 -6.76 -12.99 -10.69
C ARG A 145 -6.38 -11.52 -10.78
N MET A 146 -6.44 -10.77 -9.68
CA MET A 146 -5.93 -9.41 -9.60
C MET A 146 -4.43 -9.35 -9.95
N ALA A 147 -3.66 -10.37 -9.58
CA ALA A 147 -2.23 -10.46 -9.83
C ALA A 147 -1.84 -10.86 -11.27
N ALA A 148 -2.77 -10.78 -12.23
CA ALA A 148 -2.50 -11.06 -13.65
C ALA A 148 -1.46 -10.10 -14.26
N THR A 149 -1.38 -8.86 -13.78
CA THR A 149 -0.40 -7.86 -14.22
C THR A 149 0.56 -7.50 -13.08
N PRO A 150 1.74 -6.91 -13.37
CA PRO A 150 2.64 -6.40 -12.34
C PRO A 150 1.95 -5.41 -11.39
N GLN A 151 1.18 -4.47 -11.94
CA GLN A 151 0.49 -3.43 -11.16
C GLN A 151 -0.66 -4.00 -10.35
N GLY A 152 -1.42 -4.93 -10.92
CA GLY A 152 -2.44 -5.68 -10.19
C GLY A 152 -1.83 -6.53 -9.07
N THR A 153 -0.64 -7.09 -9.26
CA THR A 153 0.11 -7.83 -8.23
C THR A 153 0.51 -6.92 -7.06
N MET A 154 0.92 -5.68 -7.33
CA MET A 154 1.19 -4.70 -6.28
C MET A 154 -0.05 -4.44 -5.43
N LEU A 155 -1.20 -4.19 -6.08
CA LEU A 155 -2.46 -3.95 -5.38
C LEU A 155 -2.91 -5.18 -4.58
N ALA A 156 -2.88 -6.37 -5.19
CA ALA A 156 -3.30 -7.63 -4.55
C ALA A 156 -2.42 -7.97 -3.34
N SER A 157 -1.10 -7.80 -3.46
CA SER A 157 -0.16 -8.01 -2.35
C SER A 157 -0.46 -7.05 -1.20
N ARG A 158 -0.76 -5.79 -1.52
CA ARG A 158 -1.09 -4.79 -0.50
C ARG A 158 -2.42 -5.11 0.19
N VAL A 159 -3.44 -5.54 -0.56
CA VAL A 159 -4.73 -5.97 0.00
C VAL A 159 -4.55 -7.17 0.95
N LEU A 160 -3.74 -8.16 0.58
CA LEU A 160 -3.44 -9.29 1.46
C LEU A 160 -2.73 -8.84 2.74
N TYR A 161 -1.68 -8.02 2.60
CA TYR A 161 -0.94 -7.48 3.75
C TYR A 161 -1.83 -6.70 4.71
N ASP A 162 -2.62 -5.75 4.21
CA ASP A 162 -3.50 -4.93 5.05
C ASP A 162 -4.67 -5.73 5.66
N THR A 163 -4.90 -6.94 5.17
CA THR A 163 -5.91 -7.86 5.69
C THR A 163 -5.37 -8.68 6.87
N THR A 164 -4.10 -9.09 6.82
CA THR A 164 -3.48 -9.92 7.86
C THR A 164 -2.75 -9.09 8.93
N GLU A 165 -2.33 -7.88 8.60
CA GLU A 165 -1.63 -7.00 9.54
C GLU A 165 -2.57 -6.02 10.25
N PRO A 166 -2.53 -5.92 11.58
CA PRO A 166 -3.27 -4.91 12.32
C PRO A 166 -2.71 -3.52 12.01
N SER A 167 -3.61 -2.57 11.76
CA SER A 167 -3.26 -1.15 11.66
C SER A 167 -3.58 -0.43 12.97
N SER A 168 -3.07 0.80 13.14
CA SER A 168 -3.41 1.63 14.30
C SER A 168 -4.89 2.01 14.37
N THR A 169 -5.63 1.90 13.27
CA THR A 169 -7.02 2.32 13.13
C THR A 169 -8.01 1.16 12.97
N ALA A 170 -7.54 -0.05 12.66
CA ALA A 170 -8.38 -1.22 12.50
C ALA A 170 -7.60 -2.53 12.79
N PRO A 171 -8.22 -3.50 13.50
CA PRO A 171 -7.63 -4.81 13.69
C PRO A 171 -7.50 -5.58 12.37
N ALA A 172 -6.63 -6.59 12.35
CA ALA A 172 -6.52 -7.52 11.24
C ALA A 172 -7.86 -8.21 10.97
N PHE A 173 -8.21 -8.33 9.69
CA PHE A 173 -9.44 -8.97 9.23
C PHE A 173 -9.29 -10.50 9.11
N ALA A 174 -8.06 -10.97 8.92
CA ALA A 174 -7.73 -12.38 8.77
C ALA A 174 -6.53 -12.75 9.65
N GLN A 175 -6.35 -14.05 9.87
CA GLN A 175 -5.18 -14.56 10.57
C GLN A 175 -4.22 -15.21 9.59
N GLU A 176 -2.92 -15.14 9.89
CA GLU A 176 -1.88 -15.84 9.13
C GLU A 176 -2.15 -17.34 8.97
N GLY A 177 -2.81 -17.97 9.96
CA GLY A 177 -3.15 -19.40 9.90
C GLY A 177 -4.34 -19.76 9.00
N ASP A 178 -5.07 -18.78 8.46
CA ASP A 178 -6.26 -19.05 7.65
C ASP A 178 -5.87 -19.74 6.33
N THR A 179 -6.56 -20.82 5.96
CA THR A 179 -6.23 -21.62 4.77
C THR A 179 -6.23 -20.77 3.49
N TRP A 180 -7.24 -19.90 3.32
CA TRP A 180 -7.33 -19.03 2.15
C TRP A 180 -6.20 -18.00 2.09
N VAL A 181 -5.66 -17.55 3.24
CA VAL A 181 -4.51 -16.63 3.32
C VAL A 181 -3.26 -17.33 2.81
N GLN A 182 -3.04 -18.58 3.21
CA GLN A 182 -1.90 -19.38 2.76
C GLN A 182 -1.96 -19.71 1.26
N GLU A 183 -3.16 -20.02 0.75
CA GLU A 183 -3.40 -20.19 -0.69
C GLU A 183 -3.12 -18.91 -1.47
N ALA A 184 -3.68 -17.77 -1.01
CA ALA A 184 -3.46 -16.47 -1.63
C ALA A 184 -1.97 -16.08 -1.62
N ARG A 185 -1.28 -16.29 -0.49
CA ARG A 185 0.17 -16.04 -0.35
C ARG A 185 0.97 -16.84 -1.36
N THR A 186 0.75 -18.16 -1.40
CA THR A 186 1.46 -19.06 -2.32
C THR A 186 1.27 -18.61 -3.77
N SER A 187 0.03 -18.28 -4.13
CA SER A 187 -0.35 -17.81 -5.46
C SER A 187 0.30 -16.46 -5.82
N LEU A 188 0.27 -15.49 -4.90
CA LEU A 188 0.87 -14.17 -5.11
C LEU A 188 2.40 -14.25 -5.20
N VAL A 189 3.06 -15.08 -4.38
CA VAL A 189 4.50 -15.31 -4.47
C VAL A 189 4.88 -15.90 -5.82
N ALA A 190 4.07 -16.82 -6.37
CA ALA A 190 4.29 -17.34 -7.71
C ALA A 190 4.17 -16.26 -8.79
N ARG A 191 3.16 -15.38 -8.70
CA ARG A 191 3.00 -14.23 -9.62
C ARG A 191 4.11 -13.21 -9.50
N LEU A 192 4.52 -12.85 -8.28
CA LEU A 192 5.66 -11.96 -8.02
C LEU A 192 6.93 -12.49 -8.69
N ARG A 193 7.21 -13.79 -8.54
CA ARG A 193 8.35 -14.43 -9.19
C ARG A 193 8.23 -14.42 -10.70
N GLU A 194 7.05 -14.69 -11.25
CA GLU A 194 6.77 -14.64 -12.69
C GLU A 194 7.07 -13.25 -13.25
N HIS A 195 6.50 -12.19 -12.66
CA HIS A 195 6.68 -10.81 -13.11
C HIS A 195 8.13 -10.32 -12.99
N LEU A 196 8.86 -10.76 -11.98
CA LEU A 196 10.28 -10.42 -11.78
C LEU A 196 11.23 -11.28 -12.63
N THR A 197 10.78 -12.39 -13.19
CA THR A 197 11.63 -13.30 -13.98
C THR A 197 11.56 -12.92 -15.45
N THR A 198 12.63 -12.31 -15.95
CA THR A 198 12.81 -12.04 -17.39
C THR A 198 13.65 -13.16 -18.03
N PRO A 199 13.41 -13.53 -19.30
CA PRO A 199 14.31 -14.42 -20.03
C PRO A 199 15.71 -13.79 -20.20
N GLY A 200 16.74 -14.49 -19.71
CA GLY A 200 18.15 -14.08 -19.84
C GLY A 200 18.71 -13.34 -18.62
N PRO A 201 20.02 -13.00 -18.64
CA PRO A 201 20.66 -12.25 -17.57
C PRO A 201 20.07 -10.84 -17.52
N ARG A 202 19.42 -10.49 -16.40
CA ARG A 202 18.92 -9.14 -16.14
C ARG A 202 19.74 -8.50 -15.02
N PRO A 203 20.78 -7.73 -15.35
CA PRO A 203 21.58 -7.04 -14.34
C PRO A 203 20.77 -5.99 -13.59
N THR A 204 21.28 -5.61 -12.43
CA THR A 204 20.55 -4.80 -11.45
C THR A 204 20.22 -3.38 -11.91
N ASP A 205 21.04 -2.81 -12.79
CA ASP A 205 20.83 -1.50 -13.40
C ASP A 205 19.56 -1.47 -14.27
N GLN A 206 19.15 -2.61 -14.82
CA GLN A 206 17.94 -2.80 -15.63
C GLN A 206 16.67 -3.01 -14.79
N LEU A 207 16.74 -3.00 -13.46
CA LEU A 207 15.54 -2.96 -12.61
C LEU A 207 14.84 -1.62 -12.77
N THR A 208 13.55 -1.68 -13.10
CA THR A 208 12.65 -0.52 -13.13
C THR A 208 12.13 -0.24 -11.73
N ASP A 209 11.56 0.95 -11.53
CA ASP A 209 10.90 1.31 -10.26
C ASP A 209 9.79 0.32 -9.92
N SER A 210 9.06 -0.19 -10.93
CA SER A 210 8.02 -1.21 -10.72
C SER A 210 8.59 -2.53 -10.22
N ASP A 211 9.77 -2.96 -10.68
CA ASP A 211 10.41 -4.18 -10.18
C ASP A 211 10.84 -4.00 -8.71
N VAL A 212 11.37 -2.84 -8.37
CA VAL A 212 11.76 -2.49 -7.00
C VAL A 212 10.54 -2.50 -6.08
N ASP A 213 9.42 -1.92 -6.52
CA ASP A 213 8.17 -1.91 -5.75
C ASP A 213 7.59 -3.34 -5.59
N LEU A 214 7.73 -4.21 -6.59
CA LEU A 214 7.35 -5.64 -6.47
C LEU A 214 8.22 -6.39 -5.47
N ILE A 215 9.54 -6.15 -5.46
CA ILE A 215 10.46 -6.75 -4.48
C ILE A 215 10.07 -6.33 -3.06
N TRP A 216 9.76 -5.04 -2.86
CA TRP A 216 9.30 -4.54 -1.57
C TRP A 216 7.95 -5.14 -1.15
N ASN A 217 7.01 -5.29 -2.08
CA ASN A 217 5.74 -5.96 -1.80
C ASN A 217 5.95 -7.45 -1.44
N TRP A 218 6.85 -8.14 -2.13
CA TRP A 218 7.14 -9.55 -1.84
C TRP A 218 7.62 -9.74 -0.41
N ARG A 219 8.49 -8.86 0.10
CA ARG A 219 8.94 -8.90 1.49
C ARG A 219 7.78 -8.95 2.48
N HIS A 220 6.73 -8.17 2.24
CA HIS A 220 5.57 -8.07 3.13
C HIS A 220 4.69 -9.32 3.10
N ILE A 221 4.77 -10.11 2.03
CA ILE A 221 4.00 -11.34 1.85
C ILE A 221 4.78 -12.57 2.33
N ASP A 222 6.05 -12.67 1.94
CA ASP A 222 6.93 -13.78 2.28
C ASP A 222 8.40 -13.32 2.19
N HIS A 223 8.89 -12.74 3.29
CA HIS A 223 10.26 -12.25 3.38
C HIS A 223 11.31 -13.36 3.20
N ALA A 224 11.03 -14.58 3.69
CA ALA A 224 11.98 -15.69 3.60
C ALA A 224 12.21 -16.10 2.14
N THR A 225 11.12 -16.26 1.38
CA THR A 225 11.21 -16.60 -0.03
C THR A 225 11.75 -15.44 -0.88
N ALA A 226 11.37 -14.19 -0.56
CA ALA A 226 11.93 -13.01 -1.22
C ALA A 226 13.45 -12.93 -1.04
N ARG A 227 13.94 -13.09 0.21
CA ARG A 227 15.37 -13.10 0.55
C ARG A 227 16.11 -14.24 -0.14
N ALA A 228 15.56 -15.45 -0.14
CA ALA A 228 16.17 -16.59 -0.84
C ALA A 228 16.29 -16.34 -2.35
N TRP A 229 15.28 -15.72 -2.97
CA TRP A 229 15.31 -15.39 -4.39
C TRP A 229 16.32 -14.29 -4.72
N ILE A 230 16.41 -13.22 -3.93
CA ILE A 230 17.45 -12.19 -4.08
C ILE A 230 18.84 -12.82 -3.91
N ARG A 231 19.01 -13.67 -2.89
CA ARG A 231 20.29 -14.34 -2.61
C ARG A 231 20.76 -15.18 -3.80
N GLN A 232 19.85 -15.94 -4.41
CA GLN A 232 20.17 -16.71 -5.61
C GLN A 232 20.73 -15.83 -6.74
N ARG A 233 20.15 -14.63 -6.96
CA ARG A 233 20.61 -13.68 -7.99
C ARG A 233 21.95 -13.03 -7.67
N LEU A 234 22.29 -12.90 -6.39
CA LEU A 234 23.61 -12.43 -5.96
C LEU A 234 24.65 -13.55 -6.12
N ASP A 235 24.29 -14.78 -5.77
CA ASP A 235 25.17 -15.95 -5.84
C ASP A 235 25.49 -16.37 -7.27
N ASP A 236 24.53 -16.29 -8.20
CA ASP A 236 24.75 -16.59 -9.61
C ASP A 236 25.41 -15.45 -10.39
N GLY A 237 25.69 -14.32 -9.73
CA GLY A 237 26.32 -13.14 -10.30
C GLY A 237 25.43 -12.36 -11.26
N THR A 238 24.14 -12.70 -11.39
CA THR A 238 23.17 -11.91 -12.18
C THR A 238 23.09 -10.50 -11.61
N TRP A 239 23.05 -10.38 -10.29
CA TRP A 239 23.00 -9.11 -9.57
C TRP A 239 24.27 -8.85 -8.78
N GLN A 240 24.60 -7.58 -8.68
CA GLN A 240 25.67 -7.10 -7.81
C GLN A 240 25.04 -6.39 -6.62
N LEU A 241 25.55 -6.67 -5.43
CA LEU A 241 24.95 -6.19 -4.18
C LEU A 241 24.91 -4.65 -4.11
N LEU A 242 25.99 -3.95 -4.45
CA LEU A 242 25.99 -2.49 -4.34
C LEU A 242 25.02 -1.80 -5.32
N PRO A 243 25.00 -2.13 -6.63
CA PRO A 243 23.95 -1.65 -7.54
C PRO A 243 22.53 -1.96 -7.06
N LEU A 244 22.32 -3.12 -6.41
CA LEU A 244 21.02 -3.51 -5.86
C LEU A 244 20.61 -2.59 -4.71
N LEU A 245 21.52 -2.34 -3.79
CA LEU A 245 21.28 -1.43 -2.68
C LEU A 245 20.98 -0.02 -3.19
N THR A 246 21.64 0.48 -4.25
CA THR A 246 21.32 1.78 -4.85
C THR A 246 19.91 1.86 -5.43
N LYS A 247 19.38 0.75 -5.96
CA LYS A 247 18.00 0.69 -6.48
C LYS A 247 16.96 0.58 -5.36
N ILE A 248 17.21 -0.28 -4.38
CA ILE A 248 16.25 -0.63 -3.34
C ILE A 248 16.24 0.40 -2.20
N VAL A 249 17.41 0.90 -1.81
CA VAL A 249 17.56 1.99 -0.84
C VAL A 249 17.51 3.29 -1.62
N ARG A 250 16.30 3.85 -1.79
CA ARG A 250 16.19 5.18 -2.40
C ARG A 250 17.05 6.15 -1.60
N PRO A 251 18.07 6.78 -2.20
CA PRO A 251 18.96 7.62 -1.44
C PRO A 251 18.15 8.77 -0.82
N PRO A 252 18.52 9.19 0.39
CA PRO A 252 17.90 10.32 1.05
C PRO A 252 17.95 11.53 0.11
N ARG A 253 16.81 12.22 -0.07
CA ARG A 253 16.69 13.38 -0.98
C ARG A 253 17.58 14.57 -0.57
N THR A 254 18.17 14.51 0.62
CA THR A 254 19.14 15.48 1.12
C THR A 254 20.45 14.75 1.41
N PRO A 255 21.60 15.39 1.19
CA PRO A 255 22.91 14.77 1.41
C PRO A 255 23.13 14.26 2.85
N TRP A 256 22.29 14.68 3.82
CA TRP A 256 22.38 14.32 5.23
C TRP A 256 21.15 13.57 5.73
N GLY A 257 20.20 13.25 4.85
CA GLY A 257 19.07 12.41 5.24
C GLY A 257 19.63 11.07 5.66
N ALA A 258 19.30 10.62 6.85
CA ALA A 258 19.87 9.38 7.35
C ALA A 258 19.04 8.21 6.80
N VAL A 259 19.70 7.10 6.45
CA VAL A 259 19.00 5.81 6.37
C VAL A 259 18.44 5.56 7.78
N ASP A 260 17.12 5.53 7.91
CA ASP A 260 16.46 5.36 9.20
C ASP A 260 16.49 3.88 9.66
N ALA A 261 16.12 3.66 10.92
CA ALA A 261 16.11 2.33 11.53
C ALA A 261 15.13 1.39 10.80
N ASP A 262 14.01 1.94 10.32
CA ASP A 262 13.01 1.20 9.57
C ASP A 262 13.59 0.70 8.24
N THR A 263 14.29 1.56 7.50
CA THR A 263 14.96 1.18 6.25
C THR A 263 16.00 0.08 6.50
N LEU A 264 16.76 0.15 7.60
CA LEU A 264 17.71 -0.91 7.95
C LEU A 264 17.03 -2.24 8.32
N ALA A 265 15.96 -2.20 9.11
CA ALA A 265 15.18 -3.40 9.44
C ALA A 265 14.51 -4.00 8.19
N ASN A 266 14.05 -3.13 7.30
CA ASN A 266 13.47 -3.50 6.02
C ASN A 266 14.49 -4.14 5.08
N LEU A 267 15.73 -3.65 5.09
CA LEU A 267 16.84 -4.26 4.36
C LEU A 267 17.21 -5.63 4.91
N ASP A 268 17.31 -5.79 6.23
CA ASP A 268 17.69 -7.08 6.85
C ASP A 268 16.73 -8.23 6.49
N ALA A 269 15.46 -7.89 6.29
CA ALA A 269 14.44 -8.82 5.82
C ALA A 269 14.64 -9.27 4.35
N LEU A 270 15.36 -8.51 3.53
CA LEU A 270 15.64 -8.81 2.12
C LEU A 270 17.08 -9.30 1.88
N ILE A 271 18.05 -8.72 2.57
CA ILE A 271 19.49 -8.93 2.44
C ILE A 271 20.09 -8.90 3.85
N ASP A 272 20.90 -9.90 4.20
CA ASP A 272 21.49 -9.97 5.53
C ASP A 272 22.28 -8.70 5.88
N ARG A 273 21.97 -8.08 7.01
CA ARG A 273 22.65 -6.87 7.48
C ARG A 273 24.17 -7.06 7.64
N ALA A 274 24.64 -8.26 7.99
CA ALA A 274 26.07 -8.56 8.08
C ALA A 274 26.76 -8.49 6.71
N GLU A 275 26.05 -8.89 5.65
CA GLU A 275 26.55 -8.82 4.28
C GLU A 275 26.62 -7.38 3.80
N VAL A 276 25.59 -6.57 4.08
CA VAL A 276 25.60 -5.12 3.83
C VAL A 276 26.81 -4.47 4.51
N TYR A 277 27.08 -4.82 5.76
CA TYR A 277 28.21 -4.28 6.51
C TYR A 277 29.58 -4.74 6.00
N THR A 278 29.67 -5.97 5.50
CA THR A 278 30.90 -6.46 4.85
C THR A 278 31.23 -5.62 3.62
N VAL A 279 30.23 -5.22 2.82
CA VAL A 279 30.44 -4.31 1.67
C VAL A 279 30.80 -2.89 2.12
N LEU A 280 30.25 -2.39 3.23
CA LEU A 280 30.62 -1.06 3.75
C LEU A 280 32.09 -0.97 4.17
N ASP A 281 32.63 -2.10 4.65
CA ASP A 281 34.00 -2.23 5.14
C ASP A 281 35.01 -2.51 4.01
N GLN A 282 34.53 -2.88 2.82
CA GLN A 282 35.37 -3.00 1.63
C GLN A 282 35.73 -1.60 1.09
N THR A 283 37.03 -1.34 0.92
CA THR A 283 37.54 -0.15 0.23
C THR A 283 37.25 -0.27 -1.27
N GLN A 284 36.15 0.34 -1.73
CA GLN A 284 35.96 0.56 -3.16
C GLN A 284 36.90 1.64 -3.65
N THR A 285 37.64 1.34 -4.73
CA THR A 285 38.66 2.21 -5.29
C THR A 285 38.08 3.45 -5.99
N THR A 286 36.81 3.43 -6.42
CA THR A 286 36.07 4.59 -6.94
C THR A 286 34.56 4.27 -7.11
N PRO A 287 33.72 4.43 -6.06
CA PRO A 287 32.27 4.34 -6.22
C PRO A 287 31.75 5.50 -7.09
N ASP A 288 30.65 5.28 -7.82
CA ASP A 288 29.91 6.39 -8.44
C ASP A 288 29.32 7.32 -7.34
N PRO A 289 29.09 8.62 -7.62
CA PRO A 289 28.44 9.54 -6.70
C PRO A 289 27.23 9.00 -5.91
N ASP A 290 26.32 8.26 -6.54
CA ASP A 290 25.12 7.76 -5.86
C ASP A 290 25.44 6.58 -4.93
N GLN A 291 26.34 5.69 -5.36
CA GLN A 291 26.88 4.63 -4.50
C GLN A 291 27.64 5.20 -3.29
N ALA A 292 28.44 6.25 -3.50
CA ALA A 292 29.20 6.89 -2.43
C ALA A 292 28.28 7.46 -1.34
N ARG A 293 27.20 8.16 -1.74
CA ARG A 293 26.19 8.71 -0.83
C ARG A 293 25.47 7.63 -0.05
N LEU A 294 25.09 6.53 -0.72
CA LEU A 294 24.44 5.40 -0.06
C LEU A 294 25.34 4.75 0.99
N LEU A 295 26.61 4.47 0.64
CA LEU A 295 27.58 3.88 1.56
C LEU A 295 27.82 4.78 2.78
N GLU A 296 27.90 6.11 2.57
CA GLU A 296 28.01 7.09 3.65
C GLU A 296 26.78 7.06 4.58
N GLY A 297 25.57 7.09 4.02
CA GLY A 297 24.32 6.99 4.77
C GLY A 297 24.20 5.70 5.59
N LEU A 298 24.58 4.56 5.01
CA LEU A 298 24.60 3.26 5.68
C LEU A 298 25.64 3.19 6.81
N ARG A 299 26.82 3.78 6.62
CA ARG A 299 27.85 3.90 7.69
C ARG A 299 27.33 4.73 8.86
N HIS A 300 26.75 5.90 8.59
CA HIS A 300 26.15 6.73 9.63
C HIS A 300 25.03 6.02 10.40
N ALA A 301 24.19 5.23 9.72
CA ALA A 301 23.12 4.47 10.36
C ALA A 301 23.68 3.33 11.24
N ARG A 302 24.73 2.64 10.79
CA ARG A 302 25.45 1.64 11.60
C ARG A 302 26.02 2.25 12.89
N ASP A 303 26.68 3.40 12.76
CA ASP A 303 27.37 4.02 13.89
C ASP A 303 26.39 4.60 14.93
N ARG A 304 25.25 5.14 14.48
CA ARG A 304 24.14 5.53 15.39
C ARG A 304 23.59 4.34 16.17
N GLY A 305 23.28 3.23 15.49
CA GLY A 305 22.75 2.04 16.16
C GLY A 305 23.71 1.44 17.20
N ARG A 306 25.03 1.50 16.96
CA ARG A 306 26.04 1.11 17.97
C ARG A 306 26.02 2.02 19.20
N THR A 307 25.86 3.33 19.00
CA THR A 307 25.87 4.31 20.08
C THR A 307 24.63 4.18 20.98
N GLU A 308 23.46 3.90 20.39
CA GLU A 308 22.21 3.65 21.13
C GLU A 308 22.25 2.34 21.93
N THR A 309 22.88 1.29 21.38
CA THR A 309 23.04 -0.01 22.07
C THR A 309 23.96 0.10 23.30
N ILE A 310 24.95 0.99 23.27
CA ILE A 310 25.87 1.23 24.41
C ILE A 310 25.20 2.04 25.53
N GLN A 311 24.13 2.78 25.24
CA GLN A 311 23.42 3.64 26.19
C GLN A 311 22.20 2.99 26.87
N GLN A 312 21.86 1.72 26.59
CA GLN A 312 20.90 0.96 27.40
C GLN A 312 21.63 0.21 28.52
N PRO A 313 21.71 0.75 29.76
CA PRO A 313 22.21 -0.02 30.89
C PRO A 313 21.22 -1.14 31.24
N THR A 314 21.78 -2.33 31.46
CA THR A 314 21.14 -3.48 32.06
C THR A 314 20.36 -3.07 33.31
N SER A 315 19.04 -2.95 33.19
CA SER A 315 18.13 -2.93 34.34
C SER A 315 18.13 -4.33 34.94
N GLY A 316 19.14 -4.62 35.75
CA GLY A 316 19.16 -5.80 36.62
C GLY A 316 18.03 -5.72 37.65
N PRO A 317 17.53 -6.86 38.14
CA PRO A 317 16.41 -6.89 39.08
C PRO A 317 16.85 -6.23 40.38
N ALA A 318 16.12 -5.21 40.84
CA ALA A 318 16.31 -4.65 42.15
C ALA A 318 15.90 -5.70 43.20
N GLU A 319 16.87 -6.37 43.82
CA GLU A 319 16.70 -7.08 45.08
C GLU A 319 16.20 -6.07 46.13
N MET A 320 14.90 -6.12 46.43
CA MET A 320 14.35 -5.52 47.64
C MET A 320 14.80 -6.35 48.84
N THR A 321 15.91 -5.95 49.46
CA THR A 321 16.24 -6.35 50.82
C THR A 321 15.35 -5.54 51.76
N ASN A 322 14.40 -6.24 52.37
CA ASN A 322 13.48 -5.71 53.37
C ASN A 322 14.11 -5.92 54.76
N ASP A 323 14.88 -4.94 55.23
CA ASP A 323 15.28 -4.87 56.64
C ASP A 323 14.24 -4.05 57.41
N GLN A 324 13.35 -4.75 58.11
CA GLN A 324 12.65 -4.21 59.26
C GLN A 324 13.46 -4.57 60.51
N ASP A 325 13.96 -3.56 61.22
CA ASP A 325 14.04 -3.63 62.67
C ASP A 325 14.06 -2.24 63.32
N THR A 326 13.38 -2.20 64.47
CA THR A 326 13.18 -1.12 65.47
C THR A 326 12.15 -0.02 65.23
#